data_AF-A0A1X7VWT8-F1
#
_entry.id   AF-A0A1X7VWT8-F1
#
_cell.length_a   1.000
_cell.length_b   1.000
_cell.length_c   1.000
_cell.angle_alpha   90.00
_cell.angle_beta   90.00
_cell.angle_gamma   90.00
#
_symmetry.space_group_name_H-M   'P 1'
#
loop_
_entity.id
_entity.type
_entity.pdbx_description
1 polymer ?
#
loop_
_entity_poly.entity_id
_entity_poly.type
_entity_poly.pdbx_seq_one_letter_code
_entity_poly.pdbx_strand_id
1 'polypeptide(L)'
;MKGFYCFVVLLLICHWPTPSLSDAHLLASKTFLNDYLVEGKDMTVRYTIYNTGSSVARDVKLTDDSFSSTDFELVHGLMSVSWDRIPNSGNVTHTVILRPLSSGIYNISWGSLSYISNEDGHKKVGFTSAPGNYRVLELSEFSREHSSHITEWIAFFLMSAPTMLLPFYLWYSSHSKYEKLKNKKA
;
A
#
# COMPACT_ATOMS: atom_id res chain seq x y z
N MET A 1 -46.29 -4.86 -30.16
CA MET A 1 -46.08 -3.39 -30.20
C MET A 1 -45.66 -2.77 -28.86
N LYS A 2 -46.11 -3.28 -27.69
CA LYS A 2 -45.71 -2.75 -26.36
C LYS A 2 -44.23 -3.00 -25.99
N GLY A 3 -43.62 -4.09 -26.46
CA GLY A 3 -42.20 -4.39 -26.22
C GLY A 3 -41.21 -3.49 -26.97
N PHE A 4 -41.60 -2.94 -28.13
CA PHE A 4 -40.75 -2.06 -28.93
C PHE A 4 -40.60 -0.68 -28.28
N TYR A 5 -41.68 -0.16 -27.66
CA TYR A 5 -41.64 1.09 -26.90
C TYR A 5 -40.73 1.00 -25.66
N CYS A 6 -40.69 -0.16 -24.98
CA CYS A 6 -39.82 -0.35 -23.82
C CYS A 6 -38.34 -0.34 -24.20
N PHE A 7 -37.99 -0.89 -25.37
CA PHE A 7 -36.61 -0.93 -25.87
C PHE A 7 -36.11 0.45 -26.35
N VAL A 8 -36.99 1.25 -26.97
CA VAL A 8 -36.67 2.62 -27.40
C VAL A 8 -36.52 3.56 -26.21
N VAL A 9 -37.33 3.41 -25.16
CA VAL A 9 -37.20 4.21 -23.92
C VAL A 9 -35.90 3.87 -23.18
N LEU A 10 -35.46 2.61 -23.17
CA LEU A 10 -34.20 2.21 -22.54
C LEU A 10 -32.96 2.78 -23.26
N LEU A 11 -33.02 2.90 -24.60
CA LEU A 11 -31.95 3.51 -25.40
C LEU A 11 -31.85 5.04 -25.22
N LEU A 12 -32.97 5.72 -24.96
CA LEU A 12 -33.02 7.17 -24.71
C LEU A 12 -32.48 7.58 -23.33
N ILE A 13 -32.56 6.70 -22.33
CA ILE A 13 -32.02 6.98 -20.97
C ILE A 13 -30.48 6.85 -20.93
N CYS A 14 -29.86 6.20 -21.93
CA CYS A 14 -28.40 6.09 -22.05
C CYS A 14 -27.70 7.34 -22.63
N HIS A 15 -28.45 8.39 -22.99
CA HIS A 15 -27.92 9.65 -23.55
C HIS A 15 -28.03 10.83 -22.57
N TRP A 16 -27.74 10.61 -21.28
CA TRP A 16 -27.45 11.75 -20.42
C TRP A 16 -26.04 12.24 -20.71
N PRO A 17 -25.86 13.51 -21.15
CA PRO A 17 -24.53 14.07 -21.32
C PRO A 17 -23.87 14.05 -19.94
N THR A 18 -22.87 13.19 -19.78
CA THR A 18 -21.98 13.27 -18.64
C THR A 18 -21.32 14.65 -18.66
N PRO A 19 -21.32 15.40 -17.55
CA PRO A 19 -20.63 16.69 -17.51
C PRO A 19 -19.14 16.44 -17.79
N SER A 20 -18.70 16.75 -18.99
CA SER A 20 -17.28 16.75 -19.32
C SER A 20 -16.68 17.96 -18.62
N LEU A 21 -15.80 17.71 -17.66
CA LEU A 21 -14.96 18.75 -17.09
C LEU A 21 -14.03 19.22 -18.21
N SER A 22 -14.43 20.30 -18.89
CA SER A 22 -13.65 20.93 -19.98
C SER A 22 -12.25 21.34 -19.51
N ASP A 23 -12.13 21.55 -18.21
CA ASP A 23 -10.92 21.95 -17.50
C ASP A 23 -10.15 20.74 -16.97
N ALA A 24 -8.83 20.87 -16.87
CA ALA A 24 -7.97 19.90 -16.20
C ALA A 24 -8.39 19.80 -14.73
N HIS A 25 -8.53 18.56 -14.25
CA HIS A 25 -8.91 18.27 -12.87
C HIS A 25 -7.95 17.21 -12.35
N LEU A 26 -7.20 17.57 -11.31
CA LEU A 26 -6.22 16.67 -10.71
C LEU A 26 -6.79 16.04 -9.45
N LEU A 27 -6.72 14.71 -9.39
CA LEU A 27 -6.96 13.92 -8.19
C LEU A 27 -5.61 13.42 -7.67
N ALA A 28 -5.32 13.66 -6.40
CA ALA A 28 -4.07 13.24 -5.80
C ALA A 28 -4.31 12.30 -4.62
N SER A 29 -3.59 11.18 -4.61
CA SER A 29 -3.63 10.17 -3.56
C SER A 29 -2.26 10.03 -2.93
N LYS A 30 -2.22 10.08 -1.59
CA LYS A 30 -1.06 9.83 -0.74
C LYS A 30 -1.28 8.50 -0.02
N THR A 31 -0.34 7.58 -0.19
CA THR A 31 -0.39 6.22 0.38
C THR A 31 0.96 5.82 0.96
N PHE A 32 0.96 5.16 2.12
CA PHE A 32 2.14 4.48 2.65
C PHE A 32 2.23 3.07 2.07
N LEU A 33 3.43 2.66 1.68
CA LEU A 33 3.65 1.31 1.11
C LEU A 33 4.12 0.29 2.16
N ASN A 34 4.52 0.76 3.34
CA ASN A 34 4.97 -0.09 4.43
C ASN A 34 3.80 -0.54 5.30
N ASP A 35 3.81 -1.79 5.72
CA ASP A 35 2.82 -2.33 6.67
C ASP A 35 3.06 -1.80 8.09
N TYR A 36 4.32 -1.58 8.45
CA TYR A 36 4.74 -1.05 9.75
C TYR A 36 5.68 0.14 9.58
N LEU A 37 5.44 1.18 10.37
CA LEU A 37 6.36 2.30 10.51
C LEU A 37 7.17 2.07 11.78
N VAL A 38 8.50 2.09 11.66
CA VAL A 38 9.41 1.78 12.77
C VAL A 38 10.49 2.82 12.82
N GLU A 39 10.81 3.28 14.03
CA GLU A 39 11.93 4.16 14.31
C GLU A 39 13.23 3.62 13.69
N GLY A 40 13.95 4.48 12.99
CA GLY A 40 15.22 4.16 12.33
C GLY A 40 15.09 3.28 11.07
N LYS A 41 13.89 2.90 10.64
CA LYS A 41 13.67 2.14 9.39
C LYS A 41 13.03 2.99 8.30
N ASP A 42 13.41 2.70 7.06
CA ASP A 42 12.93 3.46 5.91
C ASP A 42 11.43 3.22 5.67
N MET A 43 10.69 4.32 5.56
CA MET A 43 9.29 4.37 5.20
C MET A 43 9.13 5.02 3.83
N THR A 44 8.20 4.49 3.03
CA THR A 44 7.97 4.89 1.65
C THR A 44 6.59 5.51 1.51
N VAL A 45 6.57 6.76 1.08
CA VAL A 45 5.37 7.54 0.81
C VAL A 45 5.19 7.67 -0.69
N ARG A 46 4.07 7.19 -1.21
CA ARG A 46 3.73 7.28 -2.62
C ARG A 46 2.62 8.29 -2.82
N TYR A 47 2.92 9.28 -3.66
CA TYR A 47 1.99 10.26 -4.18
C TYR A 47 1.64 9.90 -5.62
N THR A 48 0.36 9.73 -5.90
CA THR A 48 -0.13 9.49 -7.25
C THR A 48 -1.11 10.58 -7.63
N ILE A 49 -0.82 11.26 -8.74
CA ILE A 49 -1.65 12.33 -9.27
C ILE A 49 -2.24 11.85 -10.59
N TYR A 50 -3.55 11.97 -10.73
CA TYR A 50 -4.32 11.60 -11.91
C TYR A 50 -5.01 12.82 -12.48
N ASN A 51 -4.88 13.06 -13.79
CA ASN A 51 -5.67 14.07 -14.48
C ASN A 51 -6.95 13.43 -15.02
N THR A 52 -8.08 13.70 -14.38
CA THR A 52 -9.41 13.24 -14.81
C THR A 52 -10.13 14.26 -15.69
N GLY A 53 -9.54 15.43 -15.91
CA GLY A 53 -10.07 16.46 -16.80
C GLY A 53 -9.79 16.16 -18.28
N SER A 54 -10.49 16.87 -19.14
CA SER A 54 -10.36 16.73 -20.60
C SER A 54 -9.21 17.55 -21.20
N SER A 55 -8.61 18.48 -20.44
CA SER A 55 -7.46 19.29 -20.84
C SER A 55 -6.18 18.99 -20.05
N VAL A 56 -5.05 19.48 -20.55
CA VAL A 56 -3.71 19.28 -19.97
C VAL A 56 -3.53 20.18 -18.75
N ALA A 57 -3.11 19.61 -17.62
CA ALA A 57 -2.69 20.40 -16.46
C ALA A 57 -1.24 20.85 -16.63
N ARG A 58 -0.95 22.12 -16.35
CA ARG A 58 0.40 22.72 -16.47
C ARG A 58 0.91 23.27 -15.14
N ASP A 59 2.22 23.42 -15.03
CA ASP A 59 2.90 23.95 -13.83
C ASP A 59 2.41 23.26 -12.55
N VAL A 60 2.39 21.93 -12.58
CA VAL A 60 1.86 21.12 -11.48
C VAL A 60 2.93 21.04 -10.41
N LYS A 61 2.69 21.59 -9.23
CA LYS A 61 3.62 21.56 -8.10
C LYS A 61 2.98 20.87 -6.91
N LEU A 62 3.64 19.82 -6.42
CA LEU A 62 3.29 19.13 -5.19
C LEU A 62 4.23 19.59 -4.08
N THR A 63 3.71 19.92 -2.90
CA THR A 63 4.50 20.26 -1.71
C THR A 63 3.81 19.72 -0.47
N ASP A 64 4.55 18.98 0.35
CA ASP A 64 4.04 18.37 1.58
C ASP A 64 4.92 18.74 2.77
N ASP A 65 4.37 19.55 3.67
CA ASP A 65 5.04 20.07 4.86
C ASP A 65 4.67 19.26 6.12
N SER A 66 3.99 18.13 5.97
CA SER A 66 3.56 17.29 7.11
C SER A 66 4.73 16.61 7.83
N PHE A 67 5.91 16.56 7.22
CA PHE A 67 7.07 15.83 7.72
C PHE A 67 8.17 16.80 8.15
N SER A 68 8.30 17.01 9.46
CA SER A 68 9.34 17.86 10.04
C SER A 68 10.71 17.17 9.96
N SER A 69 11.76 17.92 9.63
CA SER A 69 13.14 17.42 9.61
C SER A 69 13.68 17.03 10.99
N THR A 70 13.01 17.44 12.07
CA THR A 70 13.36 17.06 13.44
C THR A 70 12.97 15.62 13.75
N ASP A 71 11.85 15.16 13.21
CA ASP A 71 11.27 13.84 13.48
C ASP A 71 11.50 12.85 12.33
N PHE A 72 11.72 13.36 11.11
CA PHE A 72 11.90 12.57 9.90
C PHE A 72 13.14 13.02 9.14
N GLU A 73 14.00 12.06 8.81
CA GLU A 73 15.12 12.25 7.89
C GLU A 73 14.67 11.95 6.45
N LEU A 74 14.97 12.86 5.51
CA LEU A 74 14.75 12.62 4.09
C LEU A 74 15.89 11.79 3.51
N VAL A 75 15.64 10.51 3.23
CA VAL A 75 16.63 9.59 2.66
C VAL A 75 16.67 9.71 1.14
N HIS A 76 15.51 9.75 0.49
CA HIS A 76 15.41 9.81 -0.96
C HIS A 76 14.16 10.55 -1.45
N GLY A 77 14.28 11.21 -2.60
CA GLY A 77 13.19 11.96 -3.22
C GLY A 77 13.16 13.43 -2.79
N LEU A 78 12.04 14.08 -3.07
CA LEU A 78 11.84 15.52 -2.83
C LEU A 78 10.47 15.76 -2.21
N MET A 79 10.41 16.56 -1.15
CA MET A 79 9.13 16.97 -0.51
C MET A 79 8.38 18.03 -1.33
N SER A 80 9.10 18.78 -2.17
CA SER A 80 8.55 19.73 -3.13
C SER A 80 9.05 19.37 -4.53
N VAL A 81 8.13 19.06 -5.43
CA VAL A 81 8.43 18.66 -6.81
C VAL A 81 7.45 19.33 -7.77
N SER A 82 7.93 19.68 -8.95
CA SER A 82 7.11 20.25 -10.01
C SER A 82 7.23 19.46 -11.31
N TRP A 83 6.13 19.43 -12.05
CA TRP A 83 6.01 18.86 -13.39
C TRP A 83 5.50 19.94 -14.34
N ASP A 84 6.13 20.04 -15.50
CA ASP A 84 5.75 21.01 -16.53
C ASP A 84 4.31 20.80 -16.99
N ARG A 85 3.94 19.54 -17.25
CA ARG A 85 2.62 19.17 -17.75
C ARG A 85 2.22 17.74 -17.41
N ILE A 86 0.92 17.53 -17.18
CA ILE A 86 0.28 16.21 -17.06
C ILE A 86 -0.82 16.12 -18.13
N PRO A 87 -0.72 15.19 -19.09
CA PRO A 87 -1.70 15.07 -20.17
C PRO A 87 -3.09 14.69 -19.65
N ASN A 88 -4.10 14.86 -20.49
CA ASN A 88 -5.46 14.41 -20.18
C ASN A 88 -5.48 12.88 -19.98
N SER A 89 -6.24 12.43 -18.99
CA SER A 89 -6.27 11.00 -18.58
C SER A 89 -4.88 10.42 -18.23
N GLY A 90 -3.87 11.26 -18.03
CA GLY A 90 -2.52 10.86 -17.64
C GLY A 90 -2.34 10.78 -16.13
N ASN A 91 -1.30 10.09 -15.70
CA ASN A 91 -0.93 9.98 -14.30
C ASN A 91 0.57 10.17 -14.09
N VAL A 92 0.92 10.66 -12.90
CA VAL A 92 2.31 10.78 -12.46
C VAL A 92 2.41 10.22 -11.04
N THR A 93 3.45 9.44 -10.79
CA THR A 93 3.76 8.89 -9.47
C THR A 93 5.06 9.45 -8.96
N HIS A 94 5.04 9.95 -7.73
CA HIS A 94 6.21 10.42 -7.01
C HIS A 94 6.35 9.63 -5.71
N THR A 95 7.57 9.19 -5.43
CA THR A 95 7.84 8.39 -4.23
C THR A 95 8.93 9.08 -3.42
N VAL A 96 8.68 9.19 -2.12
CA VAL A 96 9.61 9.76 -1.16
C VAL A 96 9.91 8.71 -0.10
N ILE A 97 11.20 8.54 0.20
CA ILE A 97 11.67 7.66 1.25
C ILE A 97 12.13 8.52 2.41
N LEU A 98 11.48 8.34 3.54
CA LEU A 98 11.76 9.03 4.79
C LEU A 98 12.20 8.00 5.83
N ARG A 99 12.91 8.43 6.86
CA ARG A 99 13.23 7.60 8.03
C ARG A 99 12.79 8.34 9.28
N PRO A 100 11.86 7.79 10.08
CA PRO A 100 11.47 8.40 11.34
C PRO A 100 12.61 8.23 12.35
N LEU A 101 12.93 9.31 13.06
CA LEU A 101 14.02 9.38 14.03
C LEU A 101 13.57 9.07 15.45
N SER A 102 12.28 9.21 15.72
CA SER A 102 11.67 8.97 17.04
C SER A 102 10.37 8.16 16.90
N SER A 103 10.08 7.37 17.92
CA SER A 103 8.83 6.63 18.04
C SER A 103 7.72 7.52 18.63
N GLY A 104 6.48 7.31 18.19
CA GLY A 104 5.37 8.17 18.59
C GLY A 104 4.17 8.11 17.66
N ILE A 105 3.18 8.95 17.96
CA ILE A 105 1.99 9.13 17.10
C ILE A 105 2.18 10.43 16.33
N TYR A 106 2.23 10.33 15.00
CA TYR A 106 2.39 11.46 14.11
C TYR A 106 1.10 11.72 13.34
N ASN A 107 0.72 12.99 13.25
CA ASN A 107 -0.38 13.41 12.40
C ASN A 107 0.14 13.67 10.99
N ILE A 108 -0.17 12.75 10.08
CA ILE A 108 0.22 12.85 8.69
C ILE A 108 -0.93 13.50 7.92
N SER A 109 -0.75 14.78 7.67
CA SER A 109 -1.70 15.61 6.95
C SER A 109 -1.61 15.42 5.42
N TRP A 110 -2.37 16.25 4.71
CA TRP A 110 -2.38 16.35 3.25
C TRP A 110 -1.15 17.09 2.72
N GLY A 111 -0.76 16.79 1.49
CA GLY A 111 0.10 17.64 0.67
C GLY A 111 -0.73 18.65 -0.12
N SER A 112 -0.16 19.82 -0.38
CA SER A 112 -0.72 20.83 -1.27
C SER A 112 -0.30 20.57 -2.72
N LEU A 113 -1.23 20.72 -3.65
CA LEU A 113 -1.02 20.59 -5.09
C LEU A 113 -1.48 21.87 -5.77
N SER A 114 -0.60 22.59 -6.46
CA SER A 114 -0.99 23.76 -7.27
C SER A 114 -0.81 23.45 -8.74
N TYR A 115 -1.76 23.83 -9.59
CA TYR A 115 -1.67 23.64 -11.04
C TYR A 115 -2.48 24.67 -11.82
N ILE A 116 -2.17 24.81 -13.10
CA ILE A 116 -2.88 25.64 -14.05
C ILE A 116 -3.71 24.75 -14.97
N SER A 117 -5.01 25.06 -15.07
CA SER A 117 -5.99 24.22 -15.76
C SER A 117 -6.20 24.59 -17.24
N ASN A 118 -5.88 25.82 -17.65
CA ASN A 118 -6.05 26.34 -19.01
C ASN A 118 -4.92 27.37 -19.28
N GLU A 119 -4.62 27.71 -20.53
CA GLU A 119 -3.47 28.54 -20.92
C GLU A 119 -3.48 29.93 -20.27
N ASP A 120 -4.66 30.52 -20.05
CA ASP A 120 -4.85 31.80 -19.34
C ASP A 120 -5.48 31.62 -17.94
N GLY A 121 -5.46 30.40 -17.41
CA GLY A 121 -6.18 30.03 -16.19
C GLY A 121 -5.49 30.47 -14.90
N HIS A 122 -6.28 30.82 -13.88
CA HIS A 122 -5.78 31.00 -12.52
C HIS A 122 -5.19 29.70 -11.95
N LYS A 123 -4.19 29.84 -11.05
CA LYS A 123 -3.64 28.71 -10.29
C LYS A 123 -4.73 28.10 -9.42
N LYS A 124 -5.09 26.85 -9.69
CA LYS A 124 -5.99 26.04 -8.86
C LYS A 124 -5.15 25.32 -7.80
N VAL A 125 -5.68 25.21 -6.59
CA VAL A 125 -5.08 24.45 -5.49
C VAL A 125 -5.95 23.23 -5.22
N GLY A 126 -5.30 22.08 -5.11
CA GLY A 126 -5.86 20.82 -4.67
C GLY A 126 -5.08 20.28 -3.48
N PHE A 127 -5.61 19.23 -2.87
CA PHE A 127 -5.00 18.57 -1.73
C PHE A 127 -4.91 17.07 -2.00
N THR A 128 -3.87 16.43 -1.49
CA THR A 128 -3.79 14.97 -1.49
C THR A 128 -4.69 14.40 -0.40
N SER A 129 -4.91 13.08 -0.42
CA SER A 129 -5.50 12.41 0.74
C SER A 129 -4.70 12.68 2.02
N ALA A 130 -5.41 12.82 3.13
CA ALA A 130 -4.87 12.94 4.48
C ALA A 130 -5.13 11.61 5.21
N PRO A 131 -4.12 10.72 5.28
CA PRO A 131 -4.33 9.39 5.82
C PRO A 131 -4.42 9.37 7.36
N GLY A 132 -4.11 10.49 8.03
CA GLY A 132 -4.44 10.71 9.44
C GLY A 132 -3.30 10.39 10.40
N ASN A 133 -3.66 9.93 11.61
CA ASN A 133 -2.68 9.63 12.65
C ASN A 133 -2.05 8.25 12.44
N TYR A 134 -0.72 8.20 12.37
CA TYR A 134 0.05 6.98 12.29
C TYR A 134 0.91 6.79 13.53
N ARG A 135 1.00 5.54 14.00
CA ARG A 135 1.91 5.16 15.07
C ARG A 135 3.21 4.64 14.46
N VAL A 136 4.31 5.31 14.77
CA VAL A 136 5.66 4.81 14.54
C VAL A 136 6.05 3.97 15.76
N LEU A 137 6.33 2.70 15.52
CA LEU A 137 6.76 1.74 16.55
C LEU A 137 8.21 1.99 16.93
N GLU A 138 8.53 1.77 18.20
CA GLU A 138 9.91 1.71 18.65
C GLU A 138 10.60 0.49 18.03
N LEU A 139 11.89 0.62 17.72
CA LEU A 139 12.66 -0.48 17.16
C LEU A 139 12.68 -1.71 18.10
N SER A 140 12.74 -1.48 19.42
CA SER A 140 12.74 -2.56 20.42
C SER A 140 11.40 -3.30 20.49
N GLU A 141 10.28 -2.57 20.47
CA GLU A 141 8.92 -3.10 20.45
C GLU A 141 8.71 -3.95 19.19
N PHE A 142 9.05 -3.39 18.03
CA PHE A 142 8.97 -4.08 16.75
C PHE A 142 9.83 -5.35 16.73
N SER A 143 11.09 -5.26 17.18
CA SER A 143 12.00 -6.40 17.18
C SER A 143 11.54 -7.52 18.11
N ARG A 144 10.89 -7.21 19.24
CA ARG A 144 10.36 -8.22 20.16
C ARG A 144 9.19 -8.99 19.52
N GLU A 145 8.27 -8.27 18.89
CA GLU A 145 7.07 -8.86 18.26
C GLU A 145 7.41 -9.63 16.98
N HIS A 146 8.39 -9.15 16.21
CA HIS A 146 8.79 -9.73 14.92
C HIS A 146 10.10 -10.53 15.01
N SER A 147 10.51 -10.95 16.21
CA SER A 147 11.70 -11.80 16.37
C SER A 147 11.44 -13.20 15.80
N SER A 148 12.43 -13.74 15.09
CA SER A 148 12.32 -15.10 14.56
C SER A 148 12.52 -16.12 15.66
N HIS A 149 11.48 -16.87 16.02
CA HIS A 149 11.58 -17.94 17.03
C HIS A 149 12.08 -19.28 16.49
N ILE A 150 12.84 -19.25 15.39
CA ILE A 150 13.25 -20.47 14.69
C ILE A 150 14.17 -21.35 15.55
N THR A 151 15.02 -20.72 16.37
CA THR A 151 15.92 -21.42 17.29
C THR A 151 15.17 -22.19 18.37
N GLU A 152 14.13 -21.57 18.91
CA GLU A 152 13.26 -22.13 19.94
C GLU A 152 12.43 -23.27 19.36
N TRP A 153 11.90 -23.11 18.14
CA TRP A 153 11.22 -24.19 17.42
C TRP A 153 12.15 -25.39 17.17
N ILE A 154 13.38 -25.16 16.68
CA ILE A 154 14.35 -26.24 16.47
C ILE A 154 14.65 -26.97 17.78
N ALA A 155 14.90 -26.23 18.87
CA ALA A 155 15.16 -26.82 20.18
C ALA A 155 13.95 -27.66 20.65
N PHE A 156 12.73 -27.14 20.52
CA PHE A 156 11.50 -27.85 20.85
C PHE A 156 11.35 -29.15 20.06
N PHE A 157 11.57 -29.12 18.74
CA PHE A 157 11.49 -30.33 17.90
C PHE A 157 12.60 -31.31 18.24
N LEU A 158 13.83 -30.86 18.50
CA LEU A 158 14.94 -31.73 18.85
C LEU A 158 14.71 -32.44 20.20
N MET A 159 14.12 -31.75 21.18
CA MET A 159 13.83 -32.32 22.50
C MET A 159 12.61 -33.24 22.49
N SER A 160 11.59 -32.94 21.68
CA SER A 160 10.38 -33.77 21.57
C SER A 160 10.48 -34.91 20.55
N ALA A 161 11.44 -34.86 19.63
CA ALA A 161 11.63 -35.90 18.62
C ALA A 161 11.92 -37.29 19.22
N PRO A 162 12.77 -37.49 20.24
CA PRO A 162 13.04 -38.82 20.79
C PRO A 162 11.79 -39.46 21.40
N THR A 163 10.96 -38.67 22.09
CA THR A 163 9.76 -39.18 22.76
C THR A 163 8.66 -39.55 21.76
N MET A 164 8.64 -38.93 20.58
CA MET A 164 7.67 -39.26 19.52
C MET A 164 8.21 -40.33 18.55
N LEU A 165 9.47 -40.24 18.12
CA LEU A 165 10.07 -41.10 17.09
C LEU A 165 10.44 -42.49 17.63
N LEU A 166 10.92 -42.61 18.88
CA LEU A 166 11.31 -43.93 19.42
C LEU A 166 10.12 -44.89 19.53
N PRO A 167 8.97 -44.52 20.15
CA PRO A 167 7.81 -45.41 20.21
C PRO A 167 7.26 -45.73 18.83
N PHE A 168 7.23 -44.74 17.92
CA PHE A 168 6.78 -44.95 16.55
C PHE A 168 7.67 -45.94 15.79
N TYR A 169 8.99 -45.82 15.91
CA TYR A 169 9.95 -46.75 15.29
C TYR A 169 9.80 -48.18 15.82
N LEU A 170 9.66 -48.34 17.14
CA LEU A 170 9.43 -49.63 17.77
C LEU A 170 8.11 -50.26 17.31
N TRP A 171 7.03 -49.46 17.25
CA TRP A 171 5.73 -49.93 16.76
C TRP A 171 5.79 -50.31 15.27
N TYR A 172 6.37 -49.47 14.42
CA TYR A 172 6.43 -49.68 12.98
C TYR A 172 7.22 -50.93 12.60
N SER A 173 8.37 -51.14 13.25
CA SER A 173 9.18 -52.35 13.05
C SER A 173 8.45 -53.62 13.51
N SER A 174 7.69 -53.56 14.61
CA SER A 174 6.85 -54.66 15.08
C SER A 174 5.70 -54.94 14.11
N HIS A 175 4.91 -53.93 13.77
CA HIS A 175 3.72 -54.07 12.94
C HIS A 175 4.06 -54.60 11.53
N SER A 176 5.09 -54.04 10.88
CA SER A 176 5.54 -54.49 9.56
C SER A 176 6.00 -55.95 9.53
N LYS A 177 6.57 -56.47 10.63
CA LYS A 177 6.97 -57.88 10.76
C LYS A 177 5.77 -58.81 10.82
N TYR A 178 4.73 -58.44 11.59
CA TYR A 178 3.52 -59.26 11.73
C TYR A 178 2.66 -59.26 10.46
N GLU A 179 2.56 -58.14 9.76
CA GLU A 179 1.87 -58.05 8.47
C GLU A 179 2.51 -58.97 7.42
N LYS A 180 3.85 -58.98 7.31
CA LYS A 180 4.57 -59.89 6.40
C LYS A 180 4.33 -61.37 6.73
N LEU A 181 4.25 -61.73 8.01
CA LEU A 181 3.97 -63.11 8.44
C LEU A 181 2.53 -63.52 8.12
N LYS A 182 1.56 -62.60 8.28
CA LYS A 182 0.15 -62.83 7.93
C LYS A 182 -0.02 -63.06 6.44
N ASN A 183 0.59 -62.21 5.60
CA ASN A 183 0.52 -62.33 4.14
C ASN A 183 1.27 -63.55 3.57
N LYS A 184 2.19 -64.15 4.35
CA LYS A 184 2.87 -65.40 3.97
C LYS A 184 2.09 -66.66 4.35
N LYS A 185 1.09 -66.54 5.24
CA LYS A 185 0.24 -67.63 5.72
C LYS A 185 -1.14 -67.66 5.03
N ALA A 186 -1.53 -66.58 4.37
CA ALA A 186 -2.66 -66.53 3.44
C ALA A 186 -2.20 -66.98 2.05
#